data_AF-R6VXL7-F1
#
_entry.id   AF-R6VXL7-F1
#
_cell.length_a   1.000
_cell.length_b   1.000
_cell.length_c   1.000
_cell.angle_alpha   90.00
_cell.angle_beta   90.00
_cell.angle_gamma   90.00
#
_symmetry.space_group_name_H-M   'P 1'
#
loop_
_entity.id
_entity.type
_entity.pdbx_description
1 polymer ?
#
loop_
_entity_poly.entity_id
_entity_poly.type
_entity_poly.pdbx_seq_one_letter_code
_entity_poly.pdbx_strand_id
1 'polypeptide(L)'
;MKQIAEMNIRTVAWRGTDYMAGSAMTLKESNEVFDFALFLRKKGFPLATISLWCLGKNSMKPSMFVKLIGSDSLDRAFDNNGWLSRSQQWYEAAEQKFNDKFLAKKYLITYIIDKYHNAADPTSFTVQMVEKIRSLTEEQAKEIMNPEKVEDQTREQTTINLLIKYLGK
;
A
#
# COMPACT_ATOMS: atom_id res chain seq x y z
N MET A 1 32.25 2.14 29.53
CA MET A 1 32.00 0.95 28.69
C MET A 1 30.61 0.35 28.87
N LYS A 2 30.09 0.15 30.10
CA LYS A 2 28.74 -0.43 30.32
C LYS A 2 27.59 0.34 29.64
N GLN A 3 27.60 1.68 29.70
CA GLN A 3 26.60 2.51 29.00
C GLN A 3 26.69 2.40 27.47
N ILE A 4 27.89 2.35 26.89
CA ILE A 4 28.07 2.18 25.44
C ILE A 4 27.59 0.79 25.00
N ALA A 5 27.88 -0.24 25.79
CA ALA A 5 27.39 -1.60 25.55
C ALA A 5 25.86 -1.69 25.69
N GLU A 6 25.27 -1.07 26.71
CA GLU A 6 23.82 -0.98 26.89
C GLU A 6 23.14 -0.19 25.76
N MET A 7 23.76 0.89 25.29
CA MET A 7 23.27 1.66 24.16
C MET A 7 23.31 0.82 22.89
N ASN A 8 24.42 0.12 22.60
CA ASN A 8 24.50 -0.81 21.46
C ASN A 8 23.46 -1.95 21.51
N ILE A 9 23.10 -2.43 22.71
CA ILE A 9 22.04 -3.43 22.90
C ILE A 9 20.64 -2.82 22.64
N ARG A 10 20.44 -1.55 23.01
CA ARG A 10 19.13 -0.88 22.98
C ARG A 10 18.88 -0.04 21.72
N THR A 11 19.91 0.28 20.94
CA THR A 11 19.79 1.02 19.69
C THR A 11 19.26 0.11 18.60
N VAL A 12 17.98 0.25 18.30
CA VAL A 12 17.38 -0.30 17.08
C VAL A 12 17.39 0.80 16.02
N ALA A 13 18.08 0.55 14.90
CA ALA A 13 18.04 1.47 13.77
C ALA A 13 16.59 1.64 13.29
N TRP A 14 16.17 2.89 13.07
CA TRP A 14 14.82 3.19 12.60
C TRP A 14 14.57 2.55 11.24
N ARG A 15 13.43 1.90 11.08
CA ARG A 15 12.97 1.40 9.77
C ARG A 15 12.25 2.51 9.01
N GLY A 16 12.05 2.33 7.71
CA GLY A 16 11.40 3.33 6.87
C GLY A 16 10.02 3.77 7.36
N THR A 17 9.24 2.85 7.93
CA THR A 17 7.93 3.16 8.53
C THR A 17 8.02 3.88 9.88
N ASP A 18 9.18 3.86 10.56
CA ASP A 18 9.40 4.61 11.79
C ASP A 18 9.69 6.08 11.48
N TYR A 19 10.47 6.36 10.42
CA TYR A 19 10.64 7.73 9.91
C TYR A 19 9.30 8.33 9.49
N MET A 20 8.46 7.57 8.78
CA MET A 20 7.12 8.01 8.38
C MET A 20 6.26 8.40 9.58
N ALA A 21 6.23 7.56 10.62
CA ALA A 21 5.47 7.85 11.83
C ALA A 21 6.00 9.07 12.57
N GLY A 22 7.33 9.20 12.69
CA GLY A 22 7.98 10.37 13.28
C GLY A 22 7.60 11.66 12.55
N SER A 23 7.65 11.68 11.22
CA SER A 23 7.24 12.86 10.43
C SER A 23 5.78 13.21 10.66
N ALA A 24 4.87 12.22 10.66
CA ALA A 24 3.45 12.45 10.88
C ALA A 24 3.17 13.12 12.22
N MET A 25 3.91 12.76 13.27
CA MET A 25 3.79 13.36 14.61
C MET A 25 4.26 14.82 14.67
N THR A 26 5.12 15.25 13.75
CA THR A 26 5.64 16.62 13.70
C THR A 26 4.82 17.56 12.81
N LEU A 27 3.87 17.03 12.05
CA LEU A 27 3.00 17.85 11.21
C LEU A 27 2.07 18.69 12.08
N LYS A 28 2.01 19.99 11.79
CA LYS A 28 1.10 20.93 12.46
C LYS A 28 -0.36 20.74 12.01
N GLU A 29 -0.56 20.23 10.80
CA GLU A 29 -1.86 20.03 10.17
C GLU A 29 -2.04 18.56 9.74
N SER A 30 -3.26 18.06 9.81
CA SER A 30 -3.62 16.71 9.38
C SER A 30 -3.41 16.54 7.87
N ASN A 31 -2.94 15.37 7.47
CA ASN A 31 -2.77 15.04 6.07
C ASN A 31 -3.28 13.63 5.79
N GLU A 32 -4.26 13.52 4.89
CA GLU A 32 -4.95 12.26 4.61
C GLU A 32 -4.01 11.15 4.12
N VAL A 33 -2.94 11.50 3.39
CA VAL A 33 -1.93 10.53 2.96
C VAL A 33 -1.21 9.95 4.17
N PHE A 34 -0.83 10.79 5.14
CA PHE A 34 -0.21 10.33 6.38
C PHE A 34 -1.18 9.51 7.24
N ASP A 35 -2.44 9.92 7.35
CA ASP A 35 -3.45 9.17 8.11
C ASP A 35 -3.65 7.77 7.54
N PHE A 36 -3.82 7.66 6.22
CA PHE A 36 -3.94 6.37 5.56
C PHE A 36 -2.65 5.54 5.65
N ALA A 37 -1.49 6.16 5.52
CA ALA A 37 -0.21 5.48 5.65
C ALA A 37 0.01 4.92 7.08
N LEU A 38 -0.37 5.67 8.12
CA LEU A 38 -0.32 5.24 9.52
C LEU A 38 -1.30 4.09 9.78
N PHE A 39 -2.50 4.16 9.20
CA PHE A 39 -3.47 3.07 9.25
C PHE A 39 -2.90 1.77 8.65
N LEU A 40 -2.32 1.82 7.44
CA LEU A 40 -1.69 0.65 6.80
C LEU A 40 -0.46 0.15 7.57
N ARG A 41 0.34 1.05 8.14
CA ARG A 41 1.47 0.70 9.02
C ARG A 41 0.99 -0.08 10.24
N LYS A 42 -0.10 0.35 10.89
CA LYS A 42 -0.67 -0.33 12.07
C LYS A 42 -1.11 -1.76 11.73
N LYS A 43 -1.52 -2.01 10.49
CA LYS A 43 -1.86 -3.33 9.94
C LYS A 43 -0.64 -4.13 9.45
N GLY A 44 0.58 -3.62 9.65
CA GLY A 44 1.83 -4.32 9.38
C GLY A 44 2.34 -4.22 7.94
N PHE A 45 1.86 -3.27 7.15
CA PHE A 45 2.24 -3.15 5.74
C PHE A 45 3.69 -2.64 5.59
N PRO A 46 4.50 -3.21 4.68
CA PRO A 46 5.81 -2.67 4.35
C PRO A 46 5.71 -1.28 3.71
N LEU A 47 6.70 -0.41 3.97
CA LEU A 47 6.72 0.97 3.42
C LEU A 47 6.52 1.00 1.90
N ALA A 48 7.12 0.07 1.17
CA ALA A 48 7.01 0.04 -0.29
C ALA A 48 5.58 -0.25 -0.77
N THR A 49 4.81 -1.03 -0.02
CA THR A 49 3.39 -1.31 -0.34
C THR A 49 2.51 -0.14 0.11
N ILE A 50 2.79 0.45 1.28
CA ILE A 50 2.13 1.68 1.74
C ILE A 50 2.28 2.79 0.69
N SER A 51 3.48 2.96 0.16
CA SER A 51 3.80 3.94 -0.90
C SER A 51 2.92 3.77 -2.15
N LEU A 52 2.68 2.54 -2.58
CA LEU A 52 1.80 2.24 -3.72
C LEU A 52 0.34 2.56 -3.41
N TRP A 53 -0.17 2.16 -2.25
CA TRP A 53 -1.53 2.50 -1.84
C TRP A 53 -1.71 4.01 -1.70
N CYS A 54 -0.74 4.72 -1.15
CA CYS A 54 -0.87 6.15 -0.89
C CYS A 54 -0.67 7.04 -2.13
N LEU A 55 0.24 6.67 -3.04
CA LEU A 55 0.71 7.56 -4.10
C LEU A 55 0.71 6.94 -5.52
N GLY A 56 0.32 5.67 -5.66
CA GLY A 56 0.31 4.94 -6.94
C GLY A 56 1.70 4.60 -7.48
N LYS A 57 2.75 4.94 -6.73
CA LYS A 57 4.15 4.73 -7.10
C LYS A 57 4.99 4.52 -5.86
N ASN A 58 6.03 3.70 -5.97
CA ASN A 58 6.95 3.42 -4.88
C ASN A 58 7.94 4.58 -4.63
N SER A 59 7.44 5.75 -4.24
CA SER A 59 8.21 7.00 -4.08
C SER A 59 8.51 7.39 -2.63
N MET A 60 7.69 6.96 -1.66
CA MET A 60 7.97 7.19 -0.24
C MET A 60 9.31 6.55 0.17
N LYS A 61 10.26 7.39 0.57
CA LYS A 61 11.59 6.98 1.05
C LYS A 61 11.87 7.59 2.42
N PRO A 62 12.67 6.91 3.28
CA PRO A 62 13.07 7.45 4.59
C PRO A 62 13.61 8.87 4.53
N SER A 63 14.43 9.19 3.52
CA SER A 63 15.01 10.52 3.35
C SER A 63 13.99 11.63 3.09
N MET A 64 12.82 11.32 2.53
CA MET A 64 11.74 12.30 2.36
C MET A 64 11.12 12.64 3.71
N PHE A 65 10.87 11.62 4.54
CA PHE A 65 10.32 11.79 5.89
C PHE A 65 11.25 12.61 6.79
N VAL A 66 12.56 12.33 6.75
CA VAL A 66 13.55 13.12 7.51
C VAL A 66 13.49 14.61 7.18
N LYS A 67 13.28 14.97 5.91
CA LYS A 67 13.15 16.39 5.50
C LYS A 67 11.88 17.07 6.02
N LEU A 68 10.83 16.29 6.29
CA LEU A 68 9.57 16.82 6.82
C LEU A 68 9.61 17.05 8.32
N ILE A 69 10.50 16.34 9.04
CA ILE A 69 10.66 16.52 10.49
C ILE A 69 11.18 17.94 10.74
N GLY A 70 10.32 18.78 11.30
CA GLY A 70 10.62 20.19 11.58
C GLY A 70 10.42 21.13 10.38
N SER A 71 9.88 20.66 9.25
CA SER A 71 9.41 21.52 8.16
C SER A 71 8.03 22.08 8.49
N ASP A 72 7.81 23.36 8.17
CA ASP A 72 6.49 24.00 8.27
C ASP A 72 5.57 23.68 7.08
N SER A 73 6.08 22.99 6.06
CA SER A 73 5.32 22.69 4.83
C SER A 73 5.43 21.22 4.42
N LEU A 74 4.31 20.70 3.92
CA LEU A 74 4.20 19.36 3.37
C LEU A 74 4.76 19.35 1.94
N ASP A 75 5.64 18.38 1.65
CA ASP A 75 6.24 18.25 0.32
C ASP A 75 5.16 18.01 -0.74
N ARG A 76 5.26 18.69 -1.90
CA ARG A 76 4.38 18.45 -3.06
C ARG A 76 4.39 16.99 -3.52
N ALA A 77 5.40 16.22 -3.13
CA ALA A 77 5.45 14.78 -3.38
C ALA A 77 4.27 13.99 -2.78
N PHE A 78 3.54 14.55 -1.81
CA PHE A 78 2.31 13.96 -1.25
C PHE A 78 1.02 14.50 -1.88
N ASP A 79 1.11 15.44 -2.81
CA ASP A 79 -0.02 15.80 -3.67
C ASP A 79 -0.33 14.60 -4.58
N ASN A 80 -1.54 14.06 -4.45
CA ASN A 80 -1.91 12.78 -5.03
C ASN A 80 -2.96 12.90 -6.14
N ASN A 81 -3.38 14.11 -6.57
CA ASN A 81 -4.31 14.31 -7.69
C ASN A 81 -5.58 13.44 -7.64
N GLY A 82 -6.11 13.16 -6.43
CA GLY A 82 -7.28 12.31 -6.22
C GLY A 82 -7.00 10.80 -6.35
N TRP A 83 -5.74 10.38 -6.43
CA TRP A 83 -5.33 8.98 -6.34
C TRP A 83 -5.76 8.38 -4.99
N LEU A 84 -5.51 9.09 -3.88
CA LEU A 84 -5.73 8.55 -2.54
C LEU A 84 -7.20 8.16 -2.33
N SER A 85 -8.14 9.02 -2.71
CA SER A 85 -9.57 8.74 -2.59
C SER A 85 -10.00 7.50 -3.38
N ARG A 86 -9.45 7.29 -4.59
CA ARG A 86 -9.71 6.09 -5.40
C ARG A 86 -9.09 4.84 -4.77
N SER A 87 -7.86 4.99 -4.29
CA SER A 87 -7.10 3.93 -3.65
C SER A 87 -7.74 3.43 -2.35
N GLN A 88 -8.28 4.35 -1.54
CA GLN A 88 -9.04 4.02 -0.35
C GLN A 88 -10.29 3.21 -0.69
N GLN A 89 -11.04 3.60 -1.73
CA GLN A 89 -12.21 2.83 -2.18
C GLN A 89 -11.85 1.40 -2.61
N TRP A 90 -10.75 1.23 -3.36
CA TRP A 90 -10.25 -0.11 -3.72
C TRP A 90 -9.80 -0.90 -2.49
N TYR A 91 -9.12 -0.25 -1.55
CA TYR A 91 -8.66 -0.89 -0.32
C TYR A 91 -9.83 -1.35 0.55
N GLU A 92 -10.82 -0.49 0.78
CA GLU A 92 -12.03 -0.80 1.54
C GLU A 92 -12.81 -1.97 0.93
N ALA A 93 -12.91 -2.03 -0.40
CA ALA A 93 -13.50 -3.18 -1.08
C ALA A 93 -12.66 -4.45 -0.88
N ALA A 94 -11.33 -4.32 -0.95
CA ALA A 94 -10.40 -5.43 -0.87
C ALA A 94 -10.27 -6.02 0.53
N GLU A 95 -10.33 -5.21 1.60
CA GLU A 95 -10.23 -5.70 2.98
C GLU A 95 -11.41 -6.56 3.41
N GLN A 96 -12.55 -6.46 2.71
CA GLN A 96 -13.71 -7.35 2.92
C GLN A 96 -13.50 -8.75 2.31
N LYS A 97 -12.49 -8.92 1.44
CA LYS A 97 -12.23 -10.17 0.70
C LYS A 97 -10.89 -10.80 1.02
N PHE A 98 -9.90 -9.98 1.35
CA PHE A 98 -8.52 -10.40 1.52
C PHE A 98 -8.00 -10.01 2.90
N ASN A 99 -7.19 -10.88 3.50
CA ASN A 99 -6.52 -10.56 4.75
C ASN A 99 -5.37 -9.56 4.56
N ASP A 100 -5.00 -8.88 5.66
CA ASP A 100 -3.91 -7.89 5.66
C ASP A 100 -2.58 -8.44 5.15
N LYS A 101 -2.27 -9.72 5.43
CA LYS A 101 -1.03 -10.36 4.97
C LYS A 101 -0.96 -10.44 3.44
N PHE A 102 -2.10 -10.64 2.77
CA PHE A 102 -2.19 -10.61 1.31
C PHE A 102 -2.14 -9.17 0.80
N LEU A 103 -2.92 -8.25 1.37
CA LEU A 103 -2.97 -6.84 0.95
C LEU A 103 -1.66 -6.08 1.17
N ALA A 104 -0.85 -6.51 2.13
CA ALA A 104 0.51 -6.02 2.36
C ALA A 104 1.50 -6.44 1.27
N LYS A 105 1.15 -7.41 0.42
CA LYS A 105 1.90 -7.73 -0.80
C LYS A 105 1.56 -6.74 -1.90
N LYS A 106 2.49 -6.57 -2.83
CA LYS A 106 2.32 -5.62 -3.94
C LYS A 106 1.30 -6.08 -4.99
N TYR A 107 1.00 -7.38 -5.07
CA TYR A 107 0.28 -7.99 -6.20
C TYR A 107 -1.01 -7.28 -6.60
N LEU A 108 -1.94 -7.08 -5.66
CA LEU A 108 -3.23 -6.45 -5.95
C LEU A 108 -3.05 -4.99 -6.37
N ILE A 109 -2.33 -4.19 -5.57
CA ILE A 109 -2.19 -2.76 -5.84
C ILE A 109 -1.40 -2.50 -7.13
N THR A 110 -0.37 -3.30 -7.45
CA THR A 110 0.34 -3.18 -8.72
C THR A 110 -0.54 -3.54 -9.91
N TYR A 111 -1.39 -4.56 -9.78
CA TYR A 111 -2.37 -4.90 -10.81
C TYR A 111 -3.36 -3.76 -11.04
N ILE A 112 -3.90 -3.17 -9.97
CA ILE A 112 -4.84 -2.05 -10.08
C ILE A 112 -4.17 -0.83 -10.70
N ILE A 113 -2.95 -0.47 -10.27
CA ILE A 113 -2.17 0.64 -10.85
C ILE A 113 -1.97 0.44 -12.35
N ASP A 114 -1.55 -0.75 -12.78
CA ASP A 114 -1.34 -1.07 -14.19
C ASP A 114 -2.63 -0.89 -15.01
N LYS A 115 -3.75 -1.42 -14.52
CA LYS A 115 -5.04 -1.26 -15.21
C LYS A 115 -5.55 0.18 -15.20
N TYR A 116 -5.36 0.89 -14.10
CA TYR A 116 -5.74 2.29 -13.96
C TYR A 116 -5.01 3.19 -14.95
N HIS A 117 -3.70 3.03 -15.11
CA HIS A 117 -2.92 3.83 -16.07
C HIS A 117 -3.33 3.60 -17.53
N ASN A 118 -3.92 2.45 -17.84
CA ASN A 118 -4.41 2.10 -19.17
C ASN A 118 -5.92 2.38 -19.35
N ALA A 119 -6.60 2.92 -18.34
CA ALA A 119 -8.03 3.19 -18.40
C ALA A 119 -8.32 4.50 -19.13
N ALA A 120 -9.28 4.48 -20.05
CA ALA A 120 -9.74 5.68 -20.76
C ALA A 120 -10.47 6.67 -19.84
N ASP A 121 -11.22 6.14 -18.86
CA ASP A 121 -11.90 6.92 -17.83
C ASP A 121 -11.50 6.43 -16.42
N PRO A 122 -10.65 7.20 -15.72
CA PRO A 122 -10.22 6.90 -14.35
C PRO A 122 -11.36 6.73 -13.34
N THR A 123 -12.44 7.49 -13.47
CA THR A 123 -13.55 7.47 -12.50
C THR A 123 -14.43 6.25 -12.73
N SER A 124 -14.78 5.97 -13.97
CA SER A 124 -15.53 4.75 -14.33
C SER A 124 -14.73 3.49 -13.98
N PHE A 125 -13.42 3.49 -14.23
CA PHE A 125 -12.54 2.40 -13.81
C PHE A 125 -12.56 2.18 -12.29
N THR A 126 -12.50 3.26 -11.49
CA THR A 126 -12.55 3.14 -10.03
C THR A 126 -13.80 2.41 -9.57
N VAL A 127 -14.97 2.84 -10.04
CA VAL A 127 -16.26 2.23 -9.67
C VAL A 127 -16.32 0.76 -10.09
N GLN A 128 -15.98 0.46 -11.35
CA GLN A 128 -16.00 -0.91 -11.86
C GLN A 128 -15.05 -1.83 -11.08
N MET A 129 -13.84 -1.36 -10.74
CA MET A 129 -12.89 -2.17 -9.99
C MET A 129 -13.38 -2.46 -8.56
N VAL A 130 -13.99 -1.47 -7.90
CA VAL A 130 -14.64 -1.67 -6.59
C VAL A 130 -15.72 -2.74 -6.66
N GLU A 131 -16.61 -2.66 -7.66
CA GLU A 131 -17.68 -3.64 -7.87
C GLU A 131 -17.14 -5.05 -8.13
N LYS A 132 -16.14 -5.18 -9.01
CA LYS A 132 -15.50 -6.47 -9.31
C LYS A 132 -14.90 -7.10 -8.06
N ILE A 133 -14.16 -6.33 -7.26
CA ILE A 133 -13.60 -6.82 -5.99
C ILE A 133 -14.72 -7.28 -5.05
N ARG A 134 -15.79 -6.48 -4.89
CA ARG A 134 -16.93 -6.84 -4.02
C ARG A 134 -17.69 -8.08 -4.50
N SER A 135 -17.74 -8.31 -5.81
CA SER A 135 -18.40 -9.48 -6.41
C SER A 135 -17.60 -10.78 -6.31
N LEU A 136 -16.33 -10.74 -5.89
CA LEU A 136 -15.54 -11.95 -5.68
C LEU A 136 -16.24 -12.87 -4.67
N THR A 137 -16.43 -14.12 -5.07
CA THR A 137 -16.86 -15.19 -4.15
C THR A 137 -15.76 -15.49 -3.14
N GLU A 138 -16.12 -16.16 -2.03
CA GLU A 138 -15.13 -16.58 -1.05
C GLU A 138 -14.09 -17.53 -1.64
N GLU A 139 -14.51 -18.42 -2.53
CA GLU A 139 -13.66 -19.40 -3.21
C GLU A 139 -12.65 -18.68 -4.11
N GLN A 140 -13.10 -17.71 -4.90
CA GLN A 140 -12.21 -16.92 -5.77
C GLN A 140 -11.20 -16.11 -4.93
N ALA A 141 -11.64 -15.50 -3.83
CA ALA A 141 -10.74 -14.76 -2.95
C ALA A 141 -9.70 -15.69 -2.30
N LYS A 142 -10.11 -16.89 -1.86
CA LYS A 142 -9.22 -17.92 -1.30
C LYS A 142 -8.20 -18.40 -2.34
N GLU A 143 -8.63 -18.64 -3.57
CA GLU A 143 -7.75 -19.06 -4.68
C GLU A 143 -6.71 -17.97 -5.01
N ILE A 144 -7.13 -16.69 -5.07
CA ILE A 144 -6.21 -15.57 -5.28
C ILE A 144 -5.17 -15.46 -4.15
N MET A 145 -5.57 -15.62 -2.89
CA MET A 145 -4.65 -15.55 -1.75
C MET A 145 -3.68 -16.72 -1.71
N ASN A 146 -4.16 -17.89 -2.10
CA ASN A 146 -3.47 -19.16 -2.04
C ASN A 146 -3.51 -19.90 -3.38
N PRO A 147 -2.84 -19.36 -4.41
CA PRO A 147 -2.80 -20.00 -5.70
C PRO A 147 -2.12 -21.37 -5.60
N GLU A 148 -2.67 -22.34 -6.33
CA GLU A 148 -2.02 -23.62 -6.52
C GLU A 148 -0.68 -23.44 -7.25
N LYS A 149 0.26 -24.35 -6.97
CA LYS A 149 1.56 -24.33 -7.64
C LYS A 149 1.35 -24.76 -9.08
N VAL A 150 1.64 -23.86 -10.01
CA VAL A 150 1.70 -24.15 -11.45
C VAL A 150 3.17 -24.36 -11.83
N GLU A 151 3.44 -25.42 -12.59
CA GLU A 151 4.78 -25.69 -13.12
C GLU A 151 5.24 -24.49 -13.97
N ASP A 152 6.52 -24.13 -13.86
CA ASP A 152 7.15 -22.99 -14.54
C ASP A 152 6.56 -21.59 -14.25
N GLN A 153 5.72 -21.43 -13.22
CA GLN A 153 5.25 -20.11 -12.77
C GLN A 153 5.67 -19.79 -11.35
N THR A 154 6.05 -18.53 -11.11
CA THR A 154 6.22 -18.01 -9.76
C THR A 154 4.85 -17.81 -9.11
N ARG A 155 4.78 -17.89 -7.77
CA ARG A 155 3.55 -17.62 -7.03
C ARG A 155 2.98 -16.22 -7.35
N GLU A 156 3.84 -15.24 -7.54
CA GLU A 156 3.46 -13.89 -7.95
C GLU A 156 2.78 -13.91 -9.32
N GLN A 157 3.38 -14.56 -10.32
CA GLN A 157 2.80 -14.67 -11.66
C GLN A 157 1.43 -15.36 -11.62
N THR A 158 1.30 -16.46 -10.89
CA THR A 158 0.02 -17.17 -10.76
C THR A 158 -1.03 -16.30 -10.07
N THR A 159 -0.65 -15.55 -9.03
CA THR A 159 -1.55 -14.60 -8.36
C THR A 159 -2.05 -13.52 -9.32
N ILE A 160 -1.14 -12.93 -10.12
CA ILE A 160 -1.49 -11.91 -11.11
C ILE A 160 -2.41 -12.48 -12.19
N ASN A 161 -2.16 -13.72 -12.65
CA ASN A 161 -3.03 -14.39 -13.62
C ASN A 161 -4.45 -14.60 -13.08
N LEU A 162 -4.58 -14.96 -11.79
CA LEU A 162 -5.90 -15.08 -11.14
C LEU A 162 -6.60 -13.72 -10.99
N LEU A 163 -5.86 -12.66 -10.65
CA LEU A 163 -6.40 -11.30 -10.63
C LEU A 163 -6.91 -10.89 -12.02
N ILE A 164 -6.17 -11.20 -13.09
CA ILE A 164 -6.62 -10.96 -14.47
C ILE A 164 -7.88 -11.79 -14.78
N LYS A 165 -7.90 -13.08 -14.43
CA LYS A 165 -9.04 -13.99 -14.66
C LYS A 165 -10.33 -13.50 -14.00
N TYR A 166 -10.24 -12.98 -12.78
CA TYR A 166 -11.42 -12.64 -11.97
C TYR A 166 -11.79 -11.15 -11.99
N LEU A 167 -10.82 -10.24 -12.13
CA LEU A 167 -11.05 -8.79 -12.11
C LEU A 167 -10.85 -8.12 -13.48
N GLY A 168 -10.27 -8.84 -14.45
CA GLY A 168 -9.98 -8.31 -15.79
C GLY A 168 -11.15 -8.41 -16.78
N LYS A 169 -12.25 -9.07 -16.40
CA LYS A 169 -13.47 -9.21 -17.22
C LYS A 169 -14.35 -7.99 -17.14
#